data_AF-A0A934MET1-F1
#
_entry.id   AF-A0A934MET1-F1
#
_cell.length_a   1.000
_cell.length_b   1.000
_cell.length_c   1.000
_cell.angle_alpha   90.00
_cell.angle_beta   90.00
_cell.angle_gamma   90.00
#
_symmetry.space_group_name_H-M   'P 1'
#
loop_
_entity.id
_entity.type
_entity.pdbx_description
1 polymer ?
#
loop_
_entity_poly.entity_id
_entity_poly.type
_entity_poly.pdbx_seq_one_letter_code
_entity_poly.pdbx_strand_id
1 'polypeptide(L)'
;MPRRQHLPHDLTPSQVTALQDALLANADRLLQAAVAMLEGDSAPLARSLAILGMEESGKAIALHERRVRMAYATEGEPFIDERLEKVWGNHGLKLEAVHRFLVAEEYWFGVEPSDPEENARVLGAIEEWQRDHNQLKQRGFYVDVSPEGDPVTPKDVADVDAVREVVGHVHQIGWQLRLGEHIEGERRLGIERDVPAATEEQVENMRRVVRNLDPVTAERIVASIREGTKGKKLSNAAYAFALPENPFETVGKPGHEAEDRELRALKGQVDSDVRTGSEETR
;
A
#
# COMPACT_ATOMS: atom_id res chain seq x y z
N MET A 1 -28.46 3.25 -19.03
CA MET A 1 -27.47 2.23 -18.65
C MET A 1 -26.29 2.95 -18.03
N PRO A 2 -26.00 2.84 -16.72
CA PRO A 2 -24.76 3.38 -16.18
C PRO A 2 -23.59 2.70 -16.91
N ARG A 3 -22.65 3.49 -17.45
CA ARG A 3 -21.43 2.94 -18.06
C ARG A 3 -20.74 2.09 -16.99
N ARG A 4 -20.52 0.80 -17.27
CA ARG A 4 -19.60 -0.03 -16.47
C ARG A 4 -18.27 0.73 -16.37
N GLN A 5 -17.66 0.77 -15.19
CA GLN A 5 -16.31 1.30 -15.04
C GLN A 5 -15.41 0.56 -16.04
N HIS A 6 -14.83 1.29 -16.98
CA HIS A 6 -14.04 0.74 -18.07
C HIS A 6 -12.56 0.92 -17.77
N LEU A 7 -11.82 -0.17 -17.89
CA LEU A 7 -10.36 -0.19 -17.82
C LEU A 7 -9.84 -0.54 -19.23
N PRO A 8 -9.13 0.36 -19.91
CA PRO A 8 -8.55 0.08 -21.22
C PRO A 8 -7.55 -1.08 -21.12
N HIS A 9 -7.56 -2.01 -22.06
CA HIS A 9 -6.68 -3.20 -22.01
C HIS A 9 -5.20 -2.88 -22.30
N ASP A 10 -4.91 -1.73 -22.91
CA ASP A 10 -3.61 -1.34 -23.47
C ASP A 10 -2.96 -0.15 -22.76
N LEU A 11 -2.98 -0.14 -21.42
CA LEU A 11 -2.30 0.90 -20.63
C LEU A 11 -0.78 0.81 -20.79
N THR A 12 -0.17 1.94 -21.15
CA THR A 12 1.30 2.08 -21.12
C THR A 12 1.81 2.17 -19.67
N PRO A 13 3.10 1.92 -19.40
CA PRO A 13 3.66 2.02 -18.05
C PRO A 13 3.46 3.40 -17.38
N SER A 14 3.54 4.48 -18.15
CA SER A 14 3.29 5.82 -17.64
C SER A 14 1.81 6.07 -17.32
N GLN A 15 0.89 5.50 -18.11
CA GLN A 15 -0.53 5.54 -17.81
C GLN A 15 -0.89 4.72 -16.57
N VAL A 16 -0.23 3.57 -16.36
CA VAL A 16 -0.38 2.77 -15.14
C VAL A 16 0.05 3.57 -13.91
N THR A 17 1.20 4.23 -13.97
CA THR A 17 1.71 5.07 -12.87
C THR A 17 0.74 6.23 -12.58
N ALA A 18 0.34 6.97 -13.61
CA ALA A 18 -0.62 8.07 -13.47
C ALA A 18 -1.99 7.61 -12.94
N LEU A 19 -2.42 6.39 -13.30
CA LEU A 19 -3.64 5.79 -12.76
C LEU A 19 -3.51 5.46 -11.28
N GLN A 20 -2.38 4.90 -10.85
CA GLN A 20 -2.09 4.64 -9.43
C GLN A 20 -2.14 5.93 -8.61
N ASP A 21 -1.43 6.97 -9.09
CA ASP A 21 -1.39 8.28 -8.43
C ASP A 21 -2.78 8.91 -8.34
N ALA A 22 -3.57 8.84 -9.42
CA ALA A 22 -4.93 9.38 -9.45
C ALA A 22 -5.89 8.64 -8.50
N LEU A 23 -5.75 7.32 -8.37
CA LEU A 23 -6.54 6.53 -7.42
C LEU A 23 -6.23 6.92 -5.97
N LEU A 24 -4.93 7.03 -5.64
CA LEU A 24 -4.48 7.42 -4.30
C LEU A 24 -4.88 8.86 -3.97
N ALA A 25 -4.73 9.79 -4.91
CA ALA A 25 -5.16 11.18 -4.74
C ALA A 25 -6.68 11.26 -4.51
N ASN A 26 -7.47 10.47 -5.23
CA ASN A 26 -8.91 10.45 -5.05
C ASN A 26 -9.34 9.79 -3.73
N ALA A 27 -8.65 8.72 -3.31
CA ALA A 27 -8.84 8.12 -1.99
C ALA A 27 -8.54 9.13 -0.86
N ASP A 28 -7.46 9.90 -0.99
CA ASP A 28 -7.13 10.97 -0.05
C ASP A 28 -8.19 12.08 -0.02
N ARG A 29 -8.67 12.52 -1.19
CA ARG A 29 -9.73 13.52 -1.26
C ARG A 29 -11.02 13.05 -0.59
N LEU A 30 -11.37 11.78 -0.74
CA LEU A 30 -12.52 11.15 -0.07
C LEU A 30 -12.30 11.06 1.45
N LEU A 31 -11.08 10.74 1.87
CA LEU A 31 -10.66 10.77 3.28
C LEU A 31 -10.81 12.17 3.89
N GLN A 32 -10.28 13.21 3.26
CA GLN A 32 -10.39 14.59 3.74
C GLN A 32 -11.86 15.03 3.82
N ALA A 33 -12.67 14.66 2.83
CA ALA A 33 -14.10 14.92 2.85
C ALA A 33 -14.80 14.18 4.01
N ALA A 34 -14.42 12.93 4.29
CA ALA A 34 -14.94 12.17 5.42
C ALA A 34 -14.60 12.84 6.78
N VAL A 35 -13.36 13.29 6.95
CA VAL A 35 -12.92 14.03 8.15
C VAL A 35 -13.74 15.32 8.34
N ALA A 36 -13.90 16.12 7.28
CA ALA A 36 -14.70 17.34 7.35
C ALA A 36 -16.17 17.07 7.70
N MET A 37 -16.73 15.93 7.26
CA MET A 37 -18.09 15.52 7.63
C MET A 37 -18.18 15.04 9.08
N LEU A 38 -17.14 14.42 9.64
CA LEU A 38 -17.08 14.11 11.07
C LEU A 38 -17.04 15.37 11.92
N GLU A 39 -16.23 16.36 11.54
CA GLU A 39 -16.13 17.64 12.23
C GLU A 39 -17.44 18.44 12.18
N GLY A 40 -18.24 18.23 11.12
CA GLY A 40 -19.57 18.82 10.95
C GLY A 40 -20.72 17.99 11.53
N ASP A 41 -20.46 17.06 12.45
CA ASP A 41 -21.45 16.18 13.11
C ASP A 41 -22.28 15.30 12.15
N SER A 42 -21.70 14.92 11.00
CA SER A 42 -22.32 14.04 10.00
C SER A 42 -21.55 12.72 9.85
N ALA A 43 -21.48 11.96 10.94
CA ALA A 43 -20.82 10.66 10.99
C ALA A 43 -21.31 9.62 9.94
N PRO A 44 -22.61 9.53 9.61
CA PRO A 44 -23.08 8.60 8.58
C PRO A 44 -22.51 8.92 7.19
N LEU A 45 -22.49 10.20 6.82
CA LEU A 45 -21.95 10.64 5.54
C LEU A 45 -20.43 10.48 5.50
N ALA A 46 -19.75 10.80 6.60
CA ALA A 46 -18.32 10.56 6.74
C ALA A 46 -17.96 9.10 6.53
N ARG A 47 -18.70 8.17 7.16
CA ARG A 47 -18.52 6.73 6.99
C ARG A 47 -18.62 6.32 5.52
N SER A 48 -19.67 6.75 4.84
CA SER A 48 -19.85 6.38 3.43
C SER A 48 -18.76 6.94 2.53
N LEU A 49 -18.27 8.16 2.78
CA LEU A 49 -17.12 8.73 2.07
C LEU A 49 -15.83 7.95 2.33
N ALA A 50 -15.57 7.57 3.58
CA ALA A 50 -14.41 6.76 3.93
C ALA A 50 -14.43 5.38 3.25
N ILE A 51 -15.61 4.74 3.15
CA ILE A 51 -15.78 3.47 2.43
C ILE A 51 -15.54 3.63 0.93
N LEU A 52 -16.00 4.73 0.32
CA LEU A 52 -15.63 5.05 -1.07
C LEU A 52 -14.12 5.24 -1.22
N GLY A 53 -13.46 5.86 -0.24
CA GLY A 53 -12.00 5.96 -0.17
C GLY A 53 -11.34 4.59 -0.20
N MET A 54 -11.82 3.65 0.63
CA MET A 54 -11.33 2.26 0.62
C MET A 54 -11.54 1.57 -0.73
N GLU A 55 -12.66 1.79 -1.42
CA GLU A 55 -12.87 1.20 -2.75
C GLU A 55 -11.85 1.69 -3.79
N GLU A 56 -11.47 2.97 -3.74
CA GLU A 56 -10.41 3.52 -4.61
C GLU A 56 -9.03 3.01 -4.19
N SER A 57 -8.76 2.91 -2.88
CA SER A 57 -7.57 2.24 -2.36
C SER A 57 -7.48 0.78 -2.82
N GLY A 58 -8.58 0.03 -2.84
CA GLY A 58 -8.63 -1.36 -3.31
C GLY A 58 -8.23 -1.52 -4.78
N LYS A 59 -8.56 -0.54 -5.63
CA LYS A 59 -8.05 -0.50 -7.01
C LYS A 59 -6.56 -0.20 -7.03
N ALA A 60 -6.08 0.72 -6.20
CA ALA A 60 -4.67 1.09 -6.12
C ALA A 60 -3.81 -0.10 -5.67
N ILE A 61 -4.28 -0.86 -4.67
CA ILE A 61 -3.66 -2.12 -4.22
C ILE A 61 -3.57 -3.13 -5.36
N ALA A 62 -4.68 -3.39 -6.05
CA ALA A 62 -4.69 -4.37 -7.14
C ALA A 62 -3.74 -3.96 -8.29
N LEU A 63 -3.66 -2.66 -8.58
CA LEU A 63 -2.75 -2.10 -9.57
C LEU A 63 -1.29 -2.24 -9.13
N HIS A 64 -0.99 -1.91 -7.87
CA HIS A 64 0.33 -2.06 -7.24
C HIS A 64 0.81 -3.51 -7.32
N GLU A 65 0.02 -4.46 -6.85
CA GLU A 65 0.36 -5.88 -6.92
C GLU A 65 0.58 -6.34 -8.37
N ARG A 66 -0.22 -5.83 -9.33
CA ARG A 66 -0.03 -6.16 -10.75
C ARG A 66 1.30 -5.61 -11.26
N ARG A 67 1.72 -4.40 -10.86
CA ARG A 67 3.04 -3.85 -11.20
C ARG A 67 4.18 -4.70 -10.64
N VAL A 68 4.08 -5.11 -9.37
CA VAL A 68 5.06 -6.03 -8.76
C VAL A 68 5.20 -7.30 -9.60
N ARG A 69 4.08 -7.96 -9.93
CA ARG A 69 4.10 -9.19 -10.76
C ARG A 69 4.62 -8.93 -12.16
N MET A 70 4.20 -7.83 -12.79
CA MET A 70 4.56 -7.51 -14.17
C MET A 70 6.06 -7.39 -14.35
N ALA A 71 6.77 -6.81 -13.38
CA ALA A 71 8.23 -6.68 -13.41
C ALA A 71 8.95 -8.02 -13.68
N TYR A 72 8.38 -9.14 -13.24
CA TYR A 72 8.92 -10.50 -13.39
C TYR A 72 8.20 -11.35 -14.43
N ALA A 73 7.14 -10.83 -15.05
CA ALA A 73 6.36 -11.51 -16.06
C ALA A 73 7.16 -11.77 -17.34
N THR A 74 6.61 -12.63 -18.21
CA THR A 74 7.20 -12.84 -19.53
C THR A 74 7.01 -11.59 -20.39
N GLU A 75 7.96 -11.30 -21.28
CA GLU A 75 7.84 -10.18 -22.22
C GLU A 75 6.57 -10.33 -23.08
N GLY A 76 5.83 -9.24 -23.26
CA GLY A 76 4.57 -9.22 -24.02
C GLY A 76 3.34 -9.64 -23.23
N GLU A 77 3.46 -9.99 -21.94
CA GLU A 77 2.30 -10.23 -21.08
C GLU A 77 1.46 -8.93 -20.94
N PRO A 78 0.13 -8.97 -21.15
CA PRO A 78 -0.70 -7.78 -21.03
C PRO A 78 -0.73 -7.27 -19.59
N PHE A 79 -0.66 -5.95 -19.42
CA PHE A 79 -0.70 -5.37 -18.08
C PHE A 79 -2.05 -5.61 -17.39
N ILE A 80 -3.15 -5.43 -18.13
CA ILE A 80 -4.50 -5.73 -17.62
C ILE A 80 -4.75 -7.24 -17.72
N ASP A 81 -4.93 -7.88 -16.57
CA ASP A 81 -5.34 -9.28 -16.45
C ASP A 81 -6.81 -9.41 -16.00
N GLU A 82 -7.36 -10.62 -16.10
CA GLU A 82 -8.74 -10.91 -15.73
C GLU A 82 -9.04 -10.53 -14.25
N ARG A 83 -8.04 -10.66 -13.37
CA ARG A 83 -8.19 -10.30 -11.95
C ARG A 83 -8.38 -8.79 -11.81
N LEU A 84 -7.55 -7.99 -12.47
CA LEU A 84 -7.63 -6.53 -12.40
C LEU A 84 -8.94 -6.00 -13.00
N GLU A 85 -9.41 -6.59 -14.11
CA GLU A 85 -10.72 -6.26 -14.70
C GLU A 85 -11.88 -6.53 -13.73
N LYS A 86 -11.86 -7.70 -13.07
CA LYS A 86 -12.88 -8.07 -12.08
C LYS A 86 -12.89 -7.11 -10.89
N VAL A 87 -11.72 -6.77 -10.35
CA VAL A 87 -11.60 -5.78 -9.26
C VAL A 87 -12.17 -4.44 -9.68
N TRP A 88 -11.90 -3.99 -10.92
CA TRP A 88 -12.41 -2.72 -11.41
C TRP A 88 -13.94 -2.61 -11.39
N GLY A 89 -14.61 -3.70 -11.78
CA GLY A 89 -16.07 -3.75 -11.92
C GLY A 89 -16.85 -4.14 -10.65
N ASN A 90 -16.19 -4.63 -9.59
CA ASN A 90 -16.87 -5.23 -8.44
C ASN A 90 -16.45 -4.57 -7.12
N HIS A 91 -17.40 -3.95 -6.43
CA HIS A 91 -17.17 -3.29 -5.13
C HIS A 91 -16.67 -4.26 -4.05
N GLY A 92 -17.25 -5.47 -3.98
CA GLY A 92 -16.81 -6.51 -3.04
C GLY A 92 -15.37 -6.91 -3.26
N LEU A 93 -14.92 -7.05 -4.51
CA LEU A 93 -13.52 -7.39 -4.82
C LEU A 93 -12.53 -6.26 -4.51
N LYS A 94 -12.96 -4.99 -4.55
CA LYS A 94 -12.13 -3.85 -4.10
C LYS A 94 -11.92 -3.88 -2.59
N LEU A 95 -13.01 -4.10 -1.87
CA LEU A 95 -12.97 -4.30 -0.43
C LEU A 95 -12.10 -5.54 -0.12
N GLU A 96 -12.30 -6.67 -0.78
CA GLU A 96 -11.46 -7.87 -0.60
C GLU A 96 -9.96 -7.59 -0.73
N ALA A 97 -9.57 -6.77 -1.72
CA ALA A 97 -8.18 -6.36 -1.88
C ALA A 97 -7.69 -5.55 -0.67
N VAL A 98 -8.50 -4.62 -0.16
CA VAL A 98 -8.20 -3.83 1.05
C VAL A 98 -8.05 -4.73 2.28
N HIS A 99 -9.03 -5.62 2.53
CA HIS A 99 -9.00 -6.52 3.69
C HIS A 99 -7.72 -7.36 3.70
N ARG A 100 -7.42 -8.03 2.59
CA ARG A 100 -6.20 -8.86 2.48
C ARG A 100 -4.92 -8.05 2.67
N PHE A 101 -4.89 -6.83 2.14
CA PHE A 101 -3.73 -5.95 2.27
C PHE A 101 -3.52 -5.52 3.73
N LEU A 102 -4.59 -5.15 4.44
CA LEU A 102 -4.54 -4.78 5.86
C LEU A 102 -4.29 -5.98 6.78
N VAL A 103 -4.70 -7.19 6.39
CA VAL A 103 -4.36 -8.42 7.12
C VAL A 103 -2.87 -8.72 6.96
N ALA A 104 -2.37 -8.73 5.72
CA ALA A 104 -1.01 -9.14 5.44
C ALA A 104 0.04 -8.08 5.82
N GLU A 105 -0.30 -6.80 5.68
CA GLU A 105 0.58 -5.64 5.84
C GLU A 105 1.99 -5.86 5.28
N GLU A 106 2.07 -6.26 4.01
CA GLU A 106 3.33 -6.61 3.35
C GLU A 106 4.38 -5.48 3.43
N TYR A 107 3.92 -4.24 3.53
CA TYR A 107 4.74 -3.04 3.65
C TYR A 107 4.59 -2.40 5.04
N TRP A 108 4.79 -3.21 6.08
CA TRP A 108 4.74 -2.81 7.49
C TRP A 108 5.90 -1.90 7.90
N PHE A 109 5.62 -0.91 8.76
CA PHE A 109 6.56 0.10 9.23
C PHE A 109 6.78 0.08 10.76
N GLY A 110 6.28 -0.94 11.46
CA GLY A 110 6.54 -1.11 12.90
C GLY A 110 7.88 -1.79 13.21
N VAL A 111 8.24 -1.76 14.49
CA VAL A 111 9.51 -2.31 14.99
C VAL A 111 9.51 -3.84 15.00
N GLU A 112 8.39 -4.43 15.42
CA GLU A 112 8.16 -5.88 15.34
C GLU A 112 7.51 -6.23 14.01
N PRO A 113 7.64 -7.46 13.48
CA PRO A 113 6.90 -7.88 12.31
C PRO A 113 5.39 -7.69 12.47
N SER A 114 4.69 -7.43 11.36
CA SER A 114 3.21 -7.47 11.36
C SER A 114 2.72 -8.85 11.80
N ASP A 115 1.58 -8.88 12.48
CA ASP A 115 0.90 -10.10 12.93
C ASP A 115 -0.40 -10.29 12.14
N PRO A 116 -0.39 -11.08 11.05
CA PRO A 116 -1.58 -11.29 10.23
C PRO A 116 -2.71 -12.00 10.96
N GLU A 117 -2.41 -12.83 11.97
CA GLU A 117 -3.45 -13.52 12.75
C GLU A 117 -4.18 -12.52 13.63
N GLU A 118 -3.45 -11.60 14.26
CA GLU A 118 -4.05 -10.52 15.03
C GLU A 118 -4.84 -9.57 14.12
N ASN A 119 -4.26 -9.14 13.00
CA ASN A 119 -4.94 -8.24 12.07
C ASN A 119 -6.25 -8.86 11.56
N ALA A 120 -6.26 -10.15 11.21
CA ALA A 120 -7.48 -10.85 10.81
C ALA A 120 -8.51 -10.94 11.95
N ARG A 121 -8.06 -11.11 13.19
CA ARG A 121 -8.95 -11.14 14.37
C ARG A 121 -9.62 -9.79 14.61
N VAL A 122 -8.88 -8.69 14.44
CA VAL A 122 -9.40 -7.33 14.60
C VAL A 122 -10.35 -6.95 13.46
N LEU A 123 -9.96 -7.23 12.21
CA LEU A 123 -10.75 -6.87 11.03
C LEU A 123 -11.99 -7.77 10.83
N GLY A 124 -11.99 -8.97 11.41
CA GLY A 124 -13.06 -9.95 11.26
C GLY A 124 -13.04 -10.69 9.91
N ALA A 125 -14.05 -11.54 9.72
CA ALA A 125 -14.18 -12.35 8.52
C ALA A 125 -14.49 -11.49 7.28
N ILE A 126 -13.88 -11.83 6.15
CA ILE A 126 -13.94 -11.03 4.93
C ILE A 126 -15.37 -10.89 4.38
N GLU A 127 -16.20 -11.95 4.46
CA GLU A 127 -17.60 -11.91 4.00
C GLU A 127 -18.47 -10.99 4.86
N GLU A 128 -18.23 -10.97 6.18
CA GLU A 128 -18.91 -10.06 7.10
C GLU A 128 -18.46 -8.63 6.85
N TRP A 129 -17.14 -8.43 6.76
CA TRP A 129 -16.54 -7.14 6.49
C TRP A 129 -17.03 -6.52 5.17
N GLN A 130 -17.10 -7.28 4.07
CA GLN A 130 -17.68 -6.80 2.80
C GLN A 130 -19.15 -6.42 2.93
N ARG A 131 -19.95 -7.26 3.60
CA ARG A 131 -21.39 -7.06 3.75
C ARG A 131 -21.67 -5.81 4.57
N ASP A 132 -20.98 -5.66 5.69
CA ASP A 132 -21.14 -4.57 6.63
C ASP A 132 -20.75 -3.26 5.97
N HIS A 133 -19.60 -3.20 5.30
CA HIS A 133 -19.17 -1.99 4.60
C HIS A 133 -20.12 -1.61 3.45
N ASN A 134 -20.70 -2.57 2.72
CA ASN A 134 -21.66 -2.24 1.68
C ASN A 134 -22.96 -1.66 2.26
N GLN A 135 -23.50 -2.24 3.34
CA GLN A 135 -24.68 -1.73 4.03
C GLN A 135 -24.42 -0.35 4.65
N LEU A 136 -23.29 -0.20 5.34
CA LEU A 136 -22.88 1.05 5.97
C LEU A 136 -22.70 2.19 4.97
N LYS A 137 -22.10 1.90 3.81
CA LYS A 137 -21.98 2.87 2.71
C LYS A 137 -23.34 3.36 2.22
N GLN A 138 -24.32 2.49 2.08
CA GLN A 138 -25.66 2.88 1.63
C GLN A 138 -26.41 3.73 2.68
N ARG A 139 -26.27 3.37 3.96
CA ARG A 139 -26.94 4.05 5.09
C ARG A 139 -26.52 5.51 5.28
N GLY A 140 -25.33 5.93 4.83
CA GLY A 140 -24.95 7.35 4.87
C GLY A 140 -25.54 8.22 3.75
N PHE A 141 -26.13 7.62 2.70
CA PHE A 141 -26.65 8.34 1.53
C PHE A 141 -28.16 8.21 1.34
N TYR A 142 -28.75 7.09 1.75
CA TYR A 142 -30.14 6.74 1.43
C TYR A 142 -30.99 6.60 2.69
N VAL A 143 -32.28 6.92 2.55
CA VAL A 143 -33.32 6.57 3.52
C VAL A 143 -33.79 5.15 3.20
N ASP A 144 -33.92 4.31 4.22
CA ASP A 144 -34.39 2.94 4.11
C ASP A 144 -35.64 2.74 4.98
N VAL A 145 -36.18 1.51 5.01
CA VAL A 145 -37.33 1.12 5.84
C VAL A 145 -36.95 -0.09 6.69
N SER A 146 -37.22 -0.01 8.00
CA SER A 146 -36.95 -1.11 8.94
C SER A 146 -37.87 -2.32 8.67
N PRO A 147 -37.56 -3.51 9.22
CA PRO A 147 -38.46 -4.66 9.15
C PRO A 147 -39.87 -4.38 9.70
N GLU A 148 -39.99 -3.44 10.64
CA GLU A 148 -41.25 -3.01 11.26
C GLU A 148 -41.99 -1.94 10.43
N GLY A 149 -41.37 -1.42 9.36
CA GLY A 149 -41.96 -0.43 8.46
C GLY A 149 -41.58 1.02 8.77
N ASP A 150 -40.71 1.27 9.74
CA ASP A 150 -40.30 2.62 10.13
C ASP A 150 -39.20 3.17 9.20
N PRO A 151 -39.23 4.48 8.87
CA PRO A 151 -38.16 5.09 8.08
C PRO A 151 -36.84 5.08 8.86
N VAL A 152 -35.79 4.55 8.25
CA VAL A 152 -34.42 4.58 8.77
C VAL A 152 -33.68 5.68 8.03
N THR A 153 -33.33 6.76 8.75
CA THR A 153 -32.56 7.86 8.15
C THR A 153 -31.07 7.69 8.46
N PRO A 154 -30.18 8.31 7.66
CA PRO A 154 -28.75 8.26 7.92
C PRO A 154 -28.38 8.68 9.36
N LYS A 155 -29.10 9.65 9.95
CA LYS A 155 -28.79 10.22 11.27
C LYS A 155 -28.90 9.23 12.43
N ASP A 156 -29.64 8.15 12.27
CA ASP A 156 -30.02 7.26 13.37
C ASP A 156 -28.95 6.19 13.69
N VAL A 157 -27.79 6.26 13.01
CA VAL A 157 -26.81 5.16 12.96
C VAL A 157 -25.37 5.70 12.89
N ALA A 158 -24.84 6.17 14.01
CA ALA A 158 -23.47 6.64 14.03
C ALA A 158 -22.70 6.14 15.25
N ASP A 159 -21.71 5.28 14.99
CA ASP A 159 -20.58 5.04 15.88
C ASP A 159 -19.40 5.84 15.31
N VAL A 160 -19.05 6.94 15.98
CA VAL A 160 -18.01 7.88 15.54
C VAL A 160 -16.63 7.24 15.55
N ASP A 161 -16.35 6.36 16.52
CA ASP A 161 -15.04 5.75 16.66
C ASP A 161 -14.80 4.72 15.56
N ALA A 162 -15.83 3.94 15.20
CA ALA A 162 -15.78 3.08 14.03
C ALA A 162 -15.54 3.86 12.72
N VAL A 163 -16.01 5.12 12.59
CA VAL A 163 -15.70 5.93 11.40
C VAL A 163 -14.24 6.38 11.38
N ARG A 164 -13.70 6.77 12.54
CA ARG A 164 -12.29 7.16 12.67
C ARG A 164 -11.36 6.02 12.30
N GLU A 165 -11.71 4.79 12.65
CA GLU A 165 -10.95 3.61 12.27
C GLU A 165 -10.91 3.42 10.74
N VAL A 166 -12.06 3.50 10.06
CA VAL A 166 -12.13 3.39 8.59
C VAL A 166 -11.35 4.53 7.89
N VAL A 167 -11.41 5.74 8.45
CA VAL A 167 -10.59 6.88 8.02
C VAL A 167 -9.09 6.57 8.17
N GLY A 168 -8.70 5.97 9.30
CA GLY A 168 -7.33 5.49 9.55
C GLY A 168 -6.84 4.51 8.49
N HIS A 169 -7.66 3.51 8.14
CA HIS A 169 -7.30 2.51 7.13
C HIS A 169 -6.99 3.12 5.75
N VAL A 170 -7.79 4.10 5.29
CA VAL A 170 -7.52 4.74 3.98
C VAL A 170 -6.17 5.46 3.99
N HIS A 171 -5.84 6.15 5.08
CA HIS A 171 -4.54 6.79 5.24
C HIS A 171 -3.39 5.77 5.28
N GLN A 172 -3.55 4.73 6.09
CA GLN A 172 -2.57 3.66 6.26
C GLN A 172 -2.23 3.00 4.93
N ILE A 173 -3.25 2.64 4.13
CA ILE A 173 -3.04 2.02 2.81
C ILE A 173 -2.25 2.94 1.89
N GLY A 174 -2.62 4.23 1.83
CA GLY A 174 -1.93 5.19 0.98
C GLY A 174 -0.44 5.30 1.32
N TRP A 175 -0.12 5.32 2.62
CA TRP A 175 1.27 5.34 3.08
C TRP A 175 2.00 4.02 2.82
N GLN A 176 1.42 2.89 3.20
CA GLN A 176 2.01 1.56 3.01
C GLN A 176 2.28 1.25 1.53
N LEU A 177 1.41 1.69 0.62
CA LEU A 177 1.64 1.53 -0.82
C LEU A 177 2.88 2.30 -1.26
N ARG A 178 3.04 3.58 -0.88
CA ARG A 178 4.22 4.39 -1.24
C ARG A 178 5.51 3.83 -0.66
N LEU A 179 5.48 3.37 0.59
CA LEU A 179 6.58 2.64 1.19
C LEU A 179 6.90 1.37 0.40
N GLY A 180 5.87 0.62 -0.02
CA GLY A 180 6.02 -0.55 -0.86
C GLY A 180 6.68 -0.27 -2.20
N GLU A 181 6.36 0.86 -2.85
CA GLU A 181 7.04 1.28 -4.08
C GLU A 181 8.55 1.46 -3.86
N HIS A 182 8.92 2.06 -2.72
CA HIS A 182 10.32 2.22 -2.33
C HIS A 182 11.00 0.87 -2.08
N ILE A 183 10.38 -0.01 -1.29
CA ILE A 183 10.91 -1.35 -0.98
C ILE A 183 11.11 -2.18 -2.25
N GLU A 184 10.13 -2.18 -3.16
CA GLU A 184 10.22 -2.92 -4.42
C GLU A 184 11.22 -2.29 -5.41
N GLY A 185 11.35 -0.96 -5.40
CA GLY A 185 12.37 -0.23 -6.16
C GLY A 185 13.79 -0.59 -5.71
N GLU A 186 14.04 -0.61 -4.40
CA GLU A 186 15.31 -1.05 -3.81
C GLU A 186 15.60 -2.52 -4.14
N ARG A 187 14.59 -3.39 -4.01
CA ARG A 187 14.71 -4.81 -4.36
C ARG A 187 15.09 -4.99 -5.83
N ARG A 188 14.47 -4.23 -6.74
CA ARG A 188 14.83 -4.23 -8.16
C ARG A 188 16.29 -3.81 -8.36
N LEU A 189 16.72 -2.68 -7.79
CA LEU A 189 18.11 -2.24 -7.92
C LEU A 189 19.09 -3.30 -7.41
N GLY A 190 18.76 -3.98 -6.31
CA GLY A 190 19.54 -5.10 -5.80
C GLY A 190 19.68 -6.25 -6.79
N ILE A 191 18.62 -6.58 -7.54
CA ILE A 191 18.62 -7.65 -8.56
C ILE A 191 19.38 -7.23 -9.82
N GLU A 192 19.23 -5.98 -10.26
CA GLU A 192 19.83 -5.46 -11.49
C GLU A 192 21.32 -5.09 -11.32
N ARG A 193 21.79 -4.94 -10.07
CA ARG A 193 23.16 -4.54 -9.75
C ARG A 193 24.15 -5.70 -9.88
N ASP A 194 25.22 -5.46 -10.63
CA ASP A 194 26.41 -6.31 -10.61
C ASP A 194 27.08 -6.27 -9.22
N VAL A 195 27.32 -7.44 -8.65
CA VAL A 195 28.20 -7.60 -7.49
C VAL A 195 29.60 -7.91 -8.02
N PRO A 196 30.59 -7.00 -7.89
CA PRO A 196 31.93 -7.26 -8.37
C PRO A 196 32.58 -8.41 -7.59
N ALA A 197 33.56 -9.06 -8.22
CA ALA A 197 34.42 -10.04 -7.58
C ALA A 197 35.05 -9.44 -6.30
N ALA A 198 34.97 -10.19 -5.20
CA ALA A 198 35.61 -9.83 -3.94
C ALA A 198 37.13 -9.88 -4.10
N THR A 199 37.83 -8.97 -3.41
CA THR A 199 39.29 -9.00 -3.30
C THR A 199 39.74 -10.25 -2.54
N GLU A 200 40.99 -10.71 -2.75
CA GLU A 200 41.49 -11.90 -2.02
C GLU A 200 41.47 -11.73 -0.49
N GLU A 201 41.62 -10.51 0.02
CA GLU A 201 41.46 -10.21 1.45
C GLU A 201 40.02 -10.47 1.93
N GLN A 202 39.03 -10.02 1.17
CA GLN A 202 37.61 -10.24 1.46
C GLN A 202 37.24 -11.73 1.33
N VAL A 203 37.80 -12.42 0.34
CA VAL A 203 37.62 -13.86 0.16
C VAL A 203 38.18 -14.64 1.37
N GLU A 204 39.36 -14.27 1.85
CA GLU A 204 39.97 -14.91 3.02
C GLU A 204 39.20 -14.59 4.32
N ASN A 205 38.67 -13.37 4.46
CA ASN A 205 37.76 -13.05 5.56
C ASN A 205 36.47 -13.90 5.50
N MET A 206 35.88 -14.07 4.31
CA MET A 206 34.68 -14.90 4.16
C MET A 206 34.95 -16.37 4.50
N ARG A 207 36.09 -16.93 4.07
CA ARG A 207 36.49 -18.31 4.45
C ARG A 207 36.51 -18.51 5.96
N ARG A 208 36.97 -17.51 6.72
CA ARG A 208 36.94 -17.55 8.19
C ARG A 208 35.53 -17.54 8.75
N VAL A 209 34.62 -16.77 8.14
CA VAL A 209 33.20 -16.68 8.55
C VAL A 209 32.47 -18.01 8.29
N VAL A 210 32.65 -18.61 7.10
CA VAL A 210 31.94 -19.83 6.69
C VAL A 210 32.62 -21.14 7.13
N ARG A 211 33.71 -21.07 7.91
CA ARG A 211 34.53 -22.23 8.29
C ARG A 211 33.77 -23.36 9.01
N ASN A 212 32.65 -23.02 9.63
CA ASN A 212 31.81 -23.95 10.39
C ASN A 212 30.68 -24.57 9.53
N LEU A 213 30.51 -24.12 8.28
CA LEU A 213 29.58 -24.73 7.34
C LEU A 213 30.19 -26.01 6.76
N ASP A 214 29.36 -26.83 6.12
CA ASP A 214 29.89 -27.97 5.38
C ASP A 214 30.85 -27.51 4.26
N PRO A 215 31.92 -28.26 3.96
CA PRO A 215 32.94 -27.82 3.02
C PRO A 215 32.42 -27.49 1.61
N VAL A 216 31.35 -28.17 1.18
CA VAL A 216 30.78 -27.98 -0.17
C VAL A 216 30.03 -26.65 -0.24
N THR A 217 29.20 -26.34 0.76
CA THR A 217 28.50 -25.05 0.86
C THR A 217 29.48 -23.90 1.09
N ALA A 218 30.47 -24.09 1.97
CA ALA A 218 31.50 -23.10 2.23
C ALA A 218 32.27 -22.72 0.96
N GLU A 219 32.73 -23.72 0.19
CA GLU A 219 33.45 -23.47 -1.07
C GLU A 219 32.53 -22.84 -2.12
N ARG A 220 31.25 -23.25 -2.19
CA ARG A 220 30.29 -22.63 -3.12
C ARG A 220 30.08 -21.14 -2.82
N ILE A 221 29.95 -20.76 -1.54
CA ILE A 221 29.82 -19.36 -1.13
C ILE A 221 31.10 -18.59 -1.47
N VAL A 222 32.27 -19.15 -1.15
CA VAL A 222 33.59 -18.53 -1.41
C VAL A 222 33.85 -18.35 -2.91
N ALA A 223 33.54 -19.35 -3.72
CA ALA A 223 33.64 -19.27 -5.18
C ALA A 223 32.70 -18.20 -5.74
N SER A 224 31.45 -18.15 -5.26
CA SER A 224 30.46 -17.17 -5.70
C SER A 224 30.90 -15.72 -5.42
N ILE A 225 31.45 -15.42 -4.23
CA ILE A 225 31.92 -14.06 -3.96
C ILE A 225 33.21 -13.72 -4.72
N ARG A 226 34.07 -14.71 -5.00
CA ARG A 226 35.31 -14.51 -5.75
C ARG A 226 35.03 -14.22 -7.23
N GLU A 227 34.02 -14.86 -7.81
CA GLU A 227 33.60 -14.60 -9.20
C GLU A 227 32.76 -13.33 -9.33
N GLY A 228 32.05 -12.96 -8.26
CA GLY A 228 31.01 -11.94 -8.31
C GLY A 228 29.74 -12.48 -8.94
N THR A 229 28.73 -11.62 -9.10
CA THR A 229 27.46 -12.01 -9.71
C THR A 229 26.97 -10.91 -10.63
N LYS A 230 26.57 -11.28 -11.85
CA LYS A 230 25.97 -10.35 -12.79
C LYS A 230 24.52 -10.09 -12.42
N GLY A 231 24.15 -8.81 -12.44
CA GLY A 231 22.78 -8.40 -12.25
C GLY A 231 21.89 -8.94 -13.37
N LYS A 232 20.62 -9.18 -13.05
CA LYS A 232 19.63 -9.67 -14.01
C LYS A 232 18.67 -8.54 -14.37
N LYS A 233 18.64 -8.17 -15.66
CA LYS A 233 17.63 -7.23 -16.17
C LYS A 233 16.24 -7.85 -16.10
N LEU A 234 15.27 -7.08 -15.64
CA LEU A 234 13.87 -7.47 -15.62
C LEU A 234 13.25 -7.33 -17.01
N SER A 235 12.46 -8.32 -17.45
CA SER A 235 11.85 -8.36 -18.78
C SER A 235 10.93 -7.16 -19.03
N ASN A 236 10.23 -6.70 -17.98
CA ASN A 236 9.25 -5.63 -18.05
C ASN A 236 9.62 -4.47 -17.10
N ALA A 237 10.90 -4.10 -17.06
CA ALA A 237 11.46 -3.09 -16.16
C ALA A 237 10.74 -1.72 -16.19
N ALA A 238 10.02 -1.41 -17.27
CA ALA A 238 9.24 -0.18 -17.39
C ALA A 238 8.02 -0.12 -16.44
N TYR A 239 7.47 -1.26 -16.02
CA TYR A 239 6.35 -1.32 -15.07
C TYR A 239 6.81 -1.41 -13.61
N ALA A 240 8.07 -1.76 -13.38
CA ALA A 240 8.66 -1.86 -12.06
C ALA A 240 8.79 -0.47 -11.42
N PHE A 241 8.77 -0.43 -10.09
CA PHE A 241 8.95 0.82 -9.35
C PHE A 241 10.35 1.37 -9.57
N ALA A 242 10.43 2.68 -9.74
CA ALA A 242 11.66 3.42 -9.89
C ALA A 242 11.83 4.31 -8.66
N LEU A 243 13.01 4.28 -8.06
CA LEU A 243 13.32 5.15 -6.94
C LEU A 243 13.57 6.56 -7.45
N PRO A 244 13.02 7.59 -6.78
CA PRO A 244 13.35 8.95 -7.13
C PRO A 244 14.82 9.25 -6.81
N GLU A 245 15.48 10.07 -7.62
CA GLU A 245 16.85 10.52 -7.34
C GLU A 245 16.92 11.37 -6.07
N ASN A 246 15.82 12.06 -5.75
CA ASN A 246 15.64 12.86 -4.56
C ASN A 246 14.41 12.37 -3.78
N PRO A 247 14.53 11.98 -2.49
CA PRO A 247 13.41 11.49 -1.69
C PRO A 247 12.29 12.53 -1.50
N PHE A 248 12.54 13.81 -1.79
CA PHE A 248 11.54 14.87 -1.70
C PHE A 248 10.93 15.27 -3.05
N GLU A 249 11.27 14.58 -4.15
CA GLU A 249 10.74 14.91 -5.48
C GLU A 249 9.23 14.71 -5.59
N THR A 250 8.66 13.86 -4.73
CA THR A 250 7.24 13.51 -4.72
C THR A 250 6.40 14.39 -3.79
N VAL A 251 7.03 15.25 -2.99
CA VAL A 251 6.33 16.09 -2.01
C VAL A 251 5.35 17.03 -2.71
N GLY A 252 4.09 17.00 -2.27
CA GLY A 252 3.00 17.78 -2.83
C GLY A 252 2.49 17.30 -4.18
N LYS A 253 2.97 16.16 -4.70
CA LYS A 253 2.41 15.56 -5.92
C LYS A 253 1.12 14.80 -5.60
N PRO A 254 0.12 14.80 -6.50
CA PRO A 254 -1.09 14.01 -6.33
C PRO A 254 -0.78 12.52 -6.11
N GLY A 255 -1.42 11.92 -5.12
CA GLY A 255 -1.26 10.52 -4.74
C GLY A 255 -0.16 10.28 -3.71
N HIS A 256 0.58 11.30 -3.29
CA HIS A 256 1.61 11.23 -2.23
C HIS A 256 1.16 11.88 -0.92
N GLU A 257 -0.12 12.26 -0.81
CA GLU A 257 -0.62 13.04 0.33
C GLU A 257 -0.51 12.29 1.67
N ALA A 258 -0.64 10.96 1.64
CA ALA A 258 -0.44 10.11 2.83
C ALA A 258 1.03 10.13 3.29
N GLU A 259 1.97 10.00 2.35
CA GLU A 259 3.41 10.13 2.61
C GLU A 259 3.77 11.51 3.14
N ASP A 260 3.24 12.57 2.52
CA ASP A 260 3.46 13.95 2.96
C ASP A 260 2.96 14.20 4.39
N ARG A 261 1.90 13.51 4.83
CA ARG A 261 1.42 13.60 6.22
C ARG A 261 2.41 12.96 7.19
N GLU A 262 2.91 11.77 6.87
CA GLU A 262 3.88 11.06 7.72
C GLU A 262 5.20 11.81 7.82
N LEU A 263 5.72 12.33 6.69
CA LEU A 263 6.94 13.14 6.69
C LEU A 263 6.80 14.41 7.53
N ARG A 264 5.63 15.06 7.51
CA ARG A 264 5.34 16.22 8.37
C ARG A 264 5.23 15.84 9.84
N ALA A 265 4.60 14.70 10.15
CA ALA A 265 4.49 14.20 11.51
C ALA A 265 5.87 13.87 12.11
N LEU A 266 6.71 13.17 11.36
CA LEU A 266 8.10 12.86 11.73
C LEU A 266 8.93 14.12 11.95
N LYS A 267 8.81 15.12 11.07
CA LYS A 267 9.48 16.42 11.26
C LYS A 267 9.06 17.08 12.58
N GLY A 268 7.76 17.06 12.89
CA GLY A 268 7.24 17.61 14.15
C GLY A 268 7.84 16.93 15.38
N GLN A 269 7.98 15.60 15.35
CA GLN A 269 8.59 14.80 16.42
C GLN A 269 10.08 15.14 16.60
N VAL A 270 10.84 15.19 15.50
CA VAL A 270 12.27 15.56 15.54
C VAL A 270 12.45 16.98 16.08
N ASP A 271 11.64 17.93 15.63
CA ASP A 271 11.70 19.31 16.10
C ASP A 271 11.34 19.43 17.60
N SER A 272 10.44 18.58 18.12
CA SER A 272 10.15 18.53 19.56
C SER A 272 11.27 17.90 20.37
N ASP A 273 11.88 16.82 19.87
CA ASP A 273 12.95 16.10 20.57
C ASP A 273 14.25 16.93 20.66
N VAL A 274 14.54 17.72 19.62
CA VAL A 274 15.65 18.68 19.64
C VAL A 274 15.43 19.78 20.67
N ARG A 275 14.17 20.23 20.85
CA ARG A 275 13.84 21.27 21.86
C ARG A 275 13.96 20.73 23.28
N THR A 276 13.42 19.54 23.57
CA THR A 276 13.50 18.92 24.90
C THR A 276 14.93 18.53 25.28
N GLY A 277 15.72 18.01 24.33
CA GLY A 277 17.15 17.72 24.55
C GLY A 277 18.01 18.96 24.82
N SER A 278 17.59 20.14 24.36
CA SER A 278 18.27 21.42 24.63
C SER A 278 17.93 22.05 25.98
N GLU A 279 16.83 21.62 26.62
CA GLU A 279 16.42 22.06 27.96
C GLU A 279 17.04 21.20 29.07
N GLU A 280 17.37 19.94 28.81
CA GLU A 280 18.08 19.06 29.77
C GLU A 280 19.59 19.33 29.86
N THR A 281 20.16 20.16 28.98
CA THR A 281 21.57 20.56 29.00
C THR A 281 21.85 21.95 29.58
N ARG A 282 20.87 22.58 30.25
CA ARG A 282 21.02 23.89 30.91
C ARG A 282 20.95 23.84 32.43
#